data_AF-A0A661CGS0-F1
#
_entry.id   AF-A0A661CGS0-F1
#
_cell.length_a   1.000
_cell.length_b   1.000
_cell.length_c   1.000
_cell.angle_alpha   90.00
_cell.angle_beta   90.00
_cell.angle_gamma   90.00
#
_symmetry.space_group_name_H-M   'P 1'
#
loop_
_entity.id
_entity.type
_entity.pdbx_description
1 polymer ?
#
loop_
_entity_poly.entity_id
_entity_poly.type
_entity_poly.pdbx_seq_one_letter_code
_entity_poly.pdbx_strand_id
1 'polypeptide(L)'
;MYMLIRLFIILAILLVSACDEYESEQTATPSSIPTEVEAVSSLTEIQGQTSAGLKGTDNNANGIRDDIDQLIEQKFSYTPEIKRAAEQEARALQQFMEAKTKEAALKAAEQIARATRCTFKILPDPIRDYEKRQALSKELEAWTINTKERLSKYLESSKLIGGAYFMQPVEPVCD
;
A
#
# COMPACT_ATOMS: atom_id res chain seq x y z
N MET A 1 46.35 -35.26 -29.35
CA MET A 1 46.95 -34.59 -30.52
C MET A 1 46.32 -33.20 -30.60
N TYR A 2 47.14 -32.14 -30.46
CA TYR A 2 46.83 -30.70 -30.42
C TYR A 2 46.13 -30.14 -29.17
N MET A 3 46.82 -30.11 -28.03
CA MET A 3 47.37 -28.88 -27.42
C MET A 3 47.93 -27.82 -28.40
N LEU A 4 47.82 -26.54 -28.02
CA LEU A 4 48.40 -25.32 -28.60
C LEU A 4 47.68 -24.70 -29.81
N ILE A 5 47.00 -23.56 -29.59
CA ILE A 5 47.24 -22.31 -30.34
C ILE A 5 46.73 -21.11 -29.50
N ARG A 6 47.70 -20.47 -28.84
CA ARG A 6 47.95 -19.02 -28.73
C ARG A 6 46.88 -18.09 -28.12
N LEU A 7 47.13 -17.82 -26.84
CA LEU A 7 47.27 -16.48 -26.25
C LEU A 7 47.64 -15.36 -27.25
N PHE A 8 46.72 -14.42 -27.48
CA PHE A 8 46.85 -13.05 -28.05
C PHE A 8 45.39 -12.52 -28.06
N ILE A 9 44.97 -11.32 -27.65
CA ILE A 9 45.63 -10.06 -27.29
C ILE A 9 44.48 -9.14 -26.79
N ILE A 10 44.75 -8.33 -25.75
CA ILE A 10 44.23 -6.96 -25.53
C ILE A 10 42.80 -6.73 -24.99
N LEU A 11 42.79 -6.42 -23.69
CA LEU A 11 42.07 -5.35 -23.00
C LEU A 11 41.64 -4.15 -23.88
N ALA A 12 40.35 -3.85 -23.97
CA ALA A 12 39.86 -2.52 -24.36
C ALA A 12 38.66 -2.13 -23.49
N ILE A 13 38.93 -1.30 -22.48
CA ILE A 13 37.95 -0.50 -21.74
C ILE A 13 37.72 0.78 -22.55
N LEU A 14 36.49 1.09 -22.95
CA LEU A 14 36.09 2.44 -23.39
C LEU A 14 34.67 2.78 -22.90
N LEU A 15 34.68 3.55 -21.81
CA LEU A 15 33.79 4.65 -21.38
C LEU A 15 32.53 4.90 -22.24
N VAL A 16 31.35 4.68 -21.67
CA VAL A 16 30.11 5.35 -22.10
C VAL A 16 29.87 6.54 -21.17
N SER A 17 30.13 7.73 -21.69
CA SER A 17 29.65 9.01 -21.13
C SER A 17 28.48 9.50 -21.96
N ALA A 18 27.39 9.88 -21.28
CA ALA A 18 26.67 11.16 -21.45
C ALA A 18 25.23 11.00 -20.93
N CYS A 19 24.90 11.75 -19.88
CA CYS A 19 23.51 12.08 -19.54
C CYS A 19 23.06 13.15 -20.54
N ASP A 20 21.94 12.92 -21.21
CA ASP A 20 21.34 13.91 -22.11
C ASP A 20 20.38 14.78 -21.27
N GLU A 21 20.72 16.06 -21.16
CA GLU A 21 19.97 17.10 -20.48
C GLU A 21 19.16 17.85 -21.55
N TYR A 22 17.83 17.71 -21.55
CA TYR A 22 16.95 18.49 -22.42
C TYR A 22 16.19 19.51 -21.58
N GLU A 23 16.65 20.75 -21.66
CA GLU A 23 15.91 21.95 -21.31
C GLU A 23 15.30 22.51 -22.61
N SER A 24 14.00 22.77 -22.64
CA SER A 24 13.43 23.67 -23.65
C SER A 24 12.31 24.53 -23.08
N GLU A 25 12.41 25.81 -23.43
CA GLU A 25 11.77 26.98 -22.84
C GLU A 25 10.28 27.13 -23.18
N GLN A 26 9.61 27.88 -22.30
CA GLN A 26 8.26 28.42 -22.42
C GLN A 26 8.07 29.33 -23.65
N THR A 27 6.87 29.30 -24.23
CA THR A 27 6.30 30.44 -24.95
C THR A 27 4.79 30.52 -24.68
N ALA A 28 4.29 31.72 -24.39
CA ALA A 28 2.95 32.00 -23.83
C ALA A 28 1.83 32.28 -24.87
N THR A 29 0.66 31.65 -24.66
CA THR A 29 -0.78 32.10 -24.57
C THR A 29 -1.27 33.28 -25.48
N PRO A 30 -2.53 33.34 -26.02
CA PRO A 30 -3.78 33.04 -25.30
C PRO A 30 -5.07 32.57 -26.05
N SER A 31 -6.08 32.22 -25.22
CA SER A 31 -7.55 32.39 -25.42
C SER A 31 -8.40 31.18 -25.88
N SER A 32 -9.04 30.52 -24.91
CA SER A 32 -10.52 30.53 -24.72
C SER A 32 -10.89 29.46 -23.68
N ILE A 33 -11.50 29.90 -22.57
CA ILE A 33 -12.01 29.03 -21.49
C ILE A 33 -13.49 28.79 -21.76
N PRO A 34 -13.92 27.54 -21.94
CA PRO A 34 -15.24 27.11 -21.51
C PRO A 34 -15.08 26.25 -20.25
N THR A 35 -15.62 26.80 -19.17
CA THR A 35 -16.20 26.17 -17.98
C THR A 35 -16.45 24.64 -18.10
N GLU A 36 -15.41 23.84 -17.90
CA GLU A 36 -15.49 22.38 -17.79
C GLU A 36 -14.58 21.89 -16.67
N VAL A 37 -14.58 22.59 -15.53
CA VAL A 37 -13.86 22.15 -14.32
C VAL A 37 -14.85 21.77 -13.21
N GLU A 38 -16.13 22.14 -13.33
CA GLU A 38 -17.15 21.87 -12.29
C GLU A 38 -18.03 20.64 -12.60
N ALA A 39 -17.89 19.99 -13.74
CA ALA A 39 -18.75 18.88 -14.16
C ALA A 39 -18.08 17.48 -14.19
N VAL A 40 -16.85 17.35 -13.66
CA VAL A 40 -16.16 16.04 -13.50
C VAL A 40 -16.17 15.56 -12.04
N SER A 41 -16.76 16.33 -11.12
CA SER A 41 -16.84 15.97 -9.69
C SER A 41 -18.04 15.08 -9.32
N SER A 42 -18.85 14.62 -10.30
CA SER A 42 -20.12 13.91 -10.06
C SER A 42 -20.06 12.40 -10.33
N LEU A 43 -18.92 11.78 -10.06
CA LEU A 43 -18.78 10.31 -9.96
C LEU A 43 -17.93 9.99 -8.72
N THR A 44 -18.59 9.73 -7.59
CA THR A 44 -18.10 8.99 -6.39
C THR A 44 -16.58 8.75 -6.29
N GLU A 45 -15.77 9.81 -6.20
CA GLU A 45 -14.37 9.67 -5.83
C GLU A 45 -14.31 9.56 -4.32
N ILE A 46 -13.71 8.49 -3.81
CA ILE A 46 -13.44 8.37 -2.37
C ILE A 46 -12.52 9.53 -2.03
N GLN A 47 -12.90 10.37 -1.07
CA GLN A 47 -12.03 11.44 -0.59
C GLN A 47 -11.37 10.99 0.71
N GLY A 48 -10.05 10.79 0.66
CA GLY A 48 -9.28 10.44 1.85
C GLY A 48 -9.34 11.56 2.89
N GLN A 49 -9.50 11.20 4.15
CA GLN A 49 -9.54 12.17 5.26
C GLN A 49 -8.13 12.65 5.59
N THR A 50 -7.58 13.62 4.85
CA THR A 50 -6.19 14.07 5.04
C THR A 50 -5.99 15.14 6.11
N SER A 51 -7.07 15.83 6.51
CA SER A 51 -7.06 16.89 7.54
C SER A 51 -7.46 16.42 8.94
N ALA A 52 -8.09 15.24 9.04
CA ALA A 52 -8.64 14.72 10.29
C ALA A 52 -7.59 13.93 11.10
N GLY A 53 -6.53 14.58 11.57
CA GLY A 53 -5.51 14.04 12.50
C GLY A 53 -5.10 12.56 12.33
N LEU A 54 -4.63 11.94 13.41
CA LEU A 54 -4.23 10.52 13.38
C LEU A 54 -5.42 9.57 13.15
N LYS A 55 -6.44 9.65 14.01
CA LYS A 55 -7.57 8.69 14.04
C LYS A 55 -8.62 8.93 12.96
N GLY A 56 -8.77 10.18 12.51
CA GLY A 56 -9.90 10.57 11.67
C GLY A 56 -11.25 10.36 12.31
N THR A 57 -12.28 10.38 11.47
CA THR A 57 -13.68 10.14 11.86
C THR A 57 -13.98 8.65 11.76
N ASP A 58 -14.53 8.07 12.82
CA ASP A 58 -15.09 6.72 12.90
C ASP A 58 -16.45 6.85 13.60
N ASN A 59 -17.51 7.09 12.83
CA ASN A 59 -18.83 7.41 13.38
C ASN A 59 -19.56 6.20 13.94
N ASN A 60 -19.28 5.00 13.40
CA ASN A 60 -19.93 3.76 13.80
C ASN A 60 -19.15 3.03 14.91
N ALA A 61 -17.99 3.54 15.31
CA ALA A 61 -17.08 3.01 16.32
C ALA A 61 -16.66 1.55 16.04
N ASN A 62 -16.53 1.18 14.77
CA ASN A 62 -16.08 -0.15 14.37
C ASN A 62 -14.54 -0.30 14.38
N GLY A 63 -13.80 0.78 14.66
CA GLY A 63 -12.35 0.82 14.66
C GLY A 63 -11.74 1.02 13.26
N ILE A 64 -12.53 1.46 12.28
CA ILE A 64 -12.15 1.78 10.91
C ILE A 64 -12.57 3.23 10.65
N ARG A 65 -11.68 4.00 10.02
CA ARG A 65 -12.00 5.38 9.64
C ARG A 65 -13.01 5.38 8.50
N ASP A 66 -13.96 6.32 8.50
CA ASP A 66 -15.11 6.33 7.58
C ASP A 66 -14.70 6.35 6.08
N ASP A 67 -13.57 6.98 5.71
CA ASP A 67 -13.05 6.95 4.32
C ASP A 67 -12.50 5.58 3.93
N ILE A 68 -11.94 4.82 4.88
CA ILE A 68 -11.50 3.45 4.67
C ILE A 68 -12.72 2.52 4.61
N ASP A 69 -13.74 2.72 5.46
CA ASP A 69 -15.01 2.01 5.34
C ASP A 69 -15.63 2.22 3.95
N GLN A 70 -15.62 3.45 3.44
CA GLN A 70 -16.08 3.77 2.10
C GLN A 70 -15.23 3.09 1.01
N LEU A 71 -13.90 3.07 1.16
CA LEU A 71 -13.00 2.35 0.25
C LEU A 71 -13.29 0.85 0.20
N ILE A 72 -13.48 0.23 1.36
CA ILE A 72 -13.84 -1.19 1.49
C ILE A 72 -15.17 -1.46 0.79
N GLU A 73 -16.19 -0.63 1.06
CA GLU A 73 -17.51 -0.79 0.47
C GLU A 73 -17.48 -0.66 -1.06
N GLN A 74 -16.62 0.19 -1.61
CA GLN A 74 -16.55 0.40 -3.06
C GLN A 74 -15.68 -0.62 -3.80
N LYS A 75 -14.57 -1.06 -3.20
CA LYS A 75 -13.54 -1.85 -3.90
C LYS A 75 -13.40 -3.29 -3.40
N PHE A 76 -13.74 -3.55 -2.14
CA PHE A 76 -13.44 -4.80 -1.45
C PHE A 76 -14.69 -5.46 -0.85
N SER A 77 -15.88 -5.14 -1.35
CA SER A 77 -17.17 -5.66 -0.86
C SER A 77 -17.83 -6.69 -1.79
N TYR A 78 -17.16 -7.11 -2.87
CA TYR A 78 -17.75 -7.97 -3.91
C TYR A 78 -18.10 -9.39 -3.43
N THR A 79 -17.56 -9.83 -2.29
CA THR A 79 -18.16 -10.90 -1.48
C THR A 79 -18.12 -10.54 0.02
N PRO A 80 -19.03 -11.10 0.85
CA PRO A 80 -19.00 -10.88 2.30
C PRO A 80 -17.69 -11.29 2.97
N GLU A 81 -17.01 -12.32 2.46
CA GLU A 81 -15.73 -12.81 2.99
C GLU A 81 -14.60 -11.81 2.70
N ILE A 82 -14.54 -11.27 1.49
CA ILE A 82 -13.52 -10.27 1.13
C ILE A 82 -13.74 -8.99 1.93
N LYS A 83 -15.00 -8.57 2.10
CA LYS A 83 -15.32 -7.41 2.94
C LYS A 83 -14.78 -7.59 4.36
N ARG A 84 -15.09 -8.72 5.00
CA ARG A 84 -14.61 -9.03 6.35
C ARG A 84 -13.08 -9.07 6.45
N ALA A 85 -12.41 -9.66 5.46
CA ALA A 85 -10.94 -9.68 5.41
C ALA A 85 -10.35 -8.27 5.29
N ALA A 86 -10.93 -7.42 4.43
CA ALA A 86 -10.51 -6.04 4.25
C ALA A 86 -10.73 -5.20 5.53
N GLU A 87 -11.87 -5.37 6.19
CA GLU A 87 -12.17 -4.73 7.47
C GLU A 87 -11.21 -5.19 8.58
N GLN A 88 -10.87 -6.49 8.62
CA GLN A 88 -9.91 -7.05 9.57
C GLN A 88 -8.52 -6.44 9.37
N GLU A 89 -8.05 -6.32 8.13
CA GLU A 89 -6.77 -5.72 7.77
C GLU A 89 -6.74 -4.22 8.09
N ALA A 90 -7.81 -3.48 7.74
CA ALA A 90 -7.95 -2.05 8.05
C ALA A 90 -7.86 -1.77 9.55
N ARG A 91 -8.63 -2.49 10.39
CA ARG A 91 -8.53 -2.36 11.86
C ARG A 91 -7.11 -2.62 12.35
N ALA A 92 -6.45 -3.66 11.83
CA ALA A 92 -5.10 -4.03 12.23
C ALA A 92 -4.05 -2.97 11.85
N LEU A 93 -4.16 -2.38 10.66
CA LEU A 93 -3.30 -1.29 10.20
C LEU A 93 -3.48 -0.03 11.07
N GLN A 94 -4.71 0.33 11.42
CA GLN A 94 -4.95 1.47 12.33
C GLN A 94 -4.42 1.20 13.73
N GLN A 95 -4.60 -0.01 14.27
CA GLN A 95 -4.01 -0.42 15.55
C GLN A 95 -2.48 -0.39 15.52
N PHE A 96 -1.88 -0.80 14.42
CA PHE A 96 -0.43 -0.77 14.24
C PHE A 96 0.07 0.67 14.28
N MET A 97 -0.56 1.58 13.54
CA MET A 97 -0.24 3.00 13.57
C MET A 97 -0.43 3.63 14.97
N GLU A 98 -1.42 3.19 15.75
CA GLU A 98 -1.67 3.72 17.10
C GLU A 98 -0.79 3.12 18.21
N ALA A 99 0.00 2.09 17.90
CA ALA A 99 0.78 1.36 18.89
C ALA A 99 1.84 2.24 19.57
N LYS A 100 1.92 2.15 20.90
CA LYS A 100 2.88 2.91 21.73
C LYS A 100 3.96 2.04 22.39
N THR A 101 3.80 0.73 22.33
CA THR A 101 4.74 -0.25 22.91
C THR A 101 5.06 -1.32 21.88
N LYS A 102 6.19 -2.01 22.08
CA LYS A 102 6.62 -3.12 21.23
C LYS A 102 5.57 -4.23 21.20
N GLU A 103 4.97 -4.55 22.33
CA GLU A 103 3.96 -5.59 22.47
C GLU A 103 2.68 -5.23 21.71
N ALA A 104 2.23 -3.97 21.79
CA ALA A 104 1.07 -3.50 21.04
C ALA A 104 1.33 -3.54 19.52
N ALA A 105 2.51 -3.09 19.10
CA ALA A 105 2.90 -3.10 17.69
C ALA A 105 3.05 -4.54 17.15
N LEU A 106 3.63 -5.45 17.93
CA LEU A 106 3.71 -6.87 17.56
C LEU A 106 2.33 -7.49 17.42
N LYS A 107 1.44 -7.25 18.40
CA LYS A 107 0.07 -7.76 18.35
C LYS A 107 -0.67 -7.27 17.11
N ALA A 108 -0.52 -5.99 16.76
CA ALA A 108 -1.14 -5.43 15.56
C ALA A 108 -0.51 -6.00 14.27
N ALA A 109 0.81 -6.15 14.20
CA ALA A 109 1.49 -6.78 13.06
C ALA A 109 1.04 -8.25 12.85
N GLU A 110 0.84 -8.99 13.94
CA GLU A 110 0.24 -10.32 13.87
C GLU A 110 -1.21 -10.29 13.37
N GLN A 111 -1.99 -9.26 13.71
CA GLN A 111 -3.35 -9.09 13.19
C GLN A 111 -3.34 -8.80 11.69
N ILE A 112 -2.41 -7.96 11.20
CA ILE A 112 -2.21 -7.72 9.77
C ILE A 112 -1.91 -9.06 9.09
N ALA A 113 -0.95 -9.83 9.61
CA ALA A 113 -0.56 -11.11 9.03
C ALA A 113 -1.68 -12.17 9.05
N ARG A 114 -2.58 -12.12 10.05
CA ARG A 114 -3.81 -12.93 10.11
C ARG A 114 -4.78 -12.54 9.01
N ALA A 115 -5.06 -11.24 8.86
CA ALA A 115 -5.95 -10.72 7.83
C ALA A 115 -5.43 -11.04 6.42
N THR A 116 -4.15 -10.82 6.16
CA THR A 116 -3.50 -11.22 4.89
C THR A 116 -3.70 -12.71 4.63
N ARG A 117 -3.49 -13.56 5.63
CA ARG A 117 -3.67 -15.01 5.46
C ARG A 117 -5.13 -15.40 5.21
N CYS A 118 -6.09 -14.70 5.81
CA CYS A 118 -7.50 -14.84 5.46
C CYS A 118 -7.75 -14.50 3.99
N THR A 119 -7.20 -13.38 3.50
CA THR A 119 -7.28 -13.00 2.09
C THR A 119 -6.73 -14.09 1.16
N PHE A 120 -5.60 -14.73 1.50
CA PHE A 120 -5.06 -15.87 0.73
C PHE A 120 -5.95 -17.12 0.77
N LYS A 121 -6.70 -17.34 1.85
CA LYS A 121 -7.66 -18.46 1.92
C LYS A 121 -8.87 -18.23 1.03
N ILE A 122 -9.39 -17.00 1.02
CA ILE A 122 -10.59 -16.64 0.24
C ILE A 122 -10.24 -16.50 -1.26
N LEU A 123 -9.01 -16.06 -1.55
CA LEU A 123 -8.46 -15.90 -2.89
C LEU A 123 -7.30 -16.88 -3.10
N PRO A 124 -7.57 -18.19 -3.31
CA PRO A 124 -6.55 -19.22 -3.28
C PRO A 124 -5.71 -19.32 -4.57
N ASP A 125 -6.19 -18.78 -5.69
CA ASP A 125 -5.52 -18.97 -6.97
C ASP A 125 -4.25 -18.09 -7.04
N PRO A 126 -3.05 -18.67 -7.17
CA PRO A 126 -1.81 -17.91 -7.11
C PRO A 126 -1.65 -16.94 -8.27
N ILE A 127 -2.29 -17.20 -9.42
CA ILE A 127 -2.15 -16.40 -10.63
C ILE A 127 -3.36 -15.49 -10.81
N ARG A 128 -4.57 -16.06 -10.84
CA ARG A 128 -5.80 -15.30 -11.17
C ARG A 128 -6.21 -14.31 -10.09
N ASP A 129 -5.83 -14.57 -8.84
CA ASP A 129 -6.18 -13.68 -7.73
C ASP A 129 -5.00 -12.85 -7.21
N TYR A 130 -3.82 -12.94 -7.85
CA TYR A 130 -2.63 -12.17 -7.45
C TYR A 130 -2.93 -10.67 -7.36
N GLU A 131 -3.48 -10.08 -8.41
CA GLU A 131 -3.78 -8.64 -8.46
C GLU A 131 -4.81 -8.24 -7.41
N LYS A 132 -5.82 -9.08 -7.14
CA LYS A 132 -6.84 -8.80 -6.12
C LYS A 132 -6.24 -8.78 -4.71
N ARG A 133 -5.37 -9.74 -4.38
CA ARG A 133 -4.68 -9.79 -3.09
C ARG A 133 -3.77 -8.56 -2.92
N GLN A 134 -3.02 -8.21 -3.96
CA GLN A 134 -2.13 -7.07 -3.93
C GLN A 134 -2.88 -5.74 -3.81
N ALA A 135 -3.98 -5.58 -4.56
CA ALA A 135 -4.82 -4.40 -4.48
C ALA A 135 -5.41 -4.23 -3.07
N LEU A 136 -5.95 -5.30 -2.49
CA LEU A 136 -6.52 -5.25 -1.13
C LEU A 136 -5.48 -4.78 -0.11
N SER A 137 -4.34 -5.47 0.01
CA SER A 137 -3.36 -5.12 1.05
C SER A 137 -2.69 -3.78 0.81
N LYS A 138 -2.22 -3.51 -0.42
CA LYS A 138 -1.47 -2.27 -0.70
C LYS A 138 -2.34 -1.03 -0.64
N GLU A 139 -3.57 -1.10 -1.13
CA GLU A 139 -4.44 0.07 -1.10
C GLU A 139 -4.94 0.34 0.31
N LEU A 140 -5.32 -0.68 1.10
CA LEU A 140 -5.69 -0.46 2.50
C LEU A 140 -4.55 0.16 3.29
N GLU A 141 -3.31 -0.31 3.12
CA GLU A 141 -2.15 0.30 3.76
C GLU A 141 -1.97 1.75 3.30
N ALA A 142 -1.95 2.02 1.99
CA ALA A 142 -1.75 3.35 1.43
C ALA A 142 -2.81 4.36 1.90
N TRP A 143 -4.08 3.97 1.92
CA TRP A 143 -5.18 4.80 2.40
C TRP A 143 -5.13 4.99 3.92
N THR A 144 -4.69 3.98 4.66
CA THR A 144 -4.50 4.09 6.11
C THR A 144 -3.42 5.11 6.45
N ILE A 145 -2.29 5.11 5.71
CA ILE A 145 -1.12 5.96 5.98
C ILE A 145 -1.02 7.22 5.11
N ASN A 146 -2.13 7.65 4.51
CA ASN A 146 -2.21 8.71 3.49
C ASN A 146 -1.88 10.15 3.96
N THR A 147 -1.35 10.34 5.16
CA THR A 147 -0.87 11.65 5.66
C THR A 147 0.51 11.52 6.27
N LYS A 148 1.24 12.64 6.35
CA LYS A 148 2.57 12.68 6.98
C LYS A 148 2.54 12.20 8.42
N GLU A 149 1.52 12.58 9.19
CA GLU A 149 1.35 12.14 10.58
C GLU A 149 1.15 10.62 10.66
N ARG A 150 0.25 10.08 9.85
CA ARG A 150 -0.09 8.64 9.82
C ARG A 150 1.09 7.79 9.37
N LEU A 151 1.78 8.20 8.30
CA LEU A 151 3.00 7.55 7.85
C LEU A 151 4.10 7.59 8.93
N SER A 152 4.31 8.73 9.59
CA SER A 152 5.28 8.84 10.69
C SER A 152 4.96 7.85 11.80
N LYS A 153 3.68 7.72 12.19
CA LYS A 153 3.25 6.79 13.23
C LYS A 153 3.40 5.32 12.82
N TYR A 154 3.06 4.98 11.58
CA TYR A 154 3.34 3.65 11.04
C TYR A 154 4.83 3.29 11.09
N LEU A 155 5.71 4.24 10.76
CA LEU A 155 7.17 4.04 10.82
C LEU A 155 7.69 3.94 12.27
N GLU A 156 7.12 4.72 13.20
CA GLU A 156 7.42 4.58 14.64
C GLU A 156 7.09 3.16 15.14
N SER A 157 5.91 2.64 14.80
CA SER A 157 5.51 1.27 15.15
C SER A 157 6.40 0.20 14.48
N SER A 158 6.77 0.42 13.22
CA SER A 158 7.72 -0.45 12.51
C SER A 158 9.07 -0.49 13.23
N LYS A 159 9.55 0.64 13.74
CA LYS A 159 10.77 0.73 14.52
C LYS A 159 10.66 -0.01 15.86
N LEU A 160 9.51 0.04 16.54
CA LEU A 160 9.29 -0.69 17.81
C LEU A 160 9.48 -2.20 17.65
N ILE A 161 9.12 -2.75 16.48
CA ILE A 161 9.21 -4.19 16.20
C ILE A 161 10.42 -4.58 15.35
N GLY A 162 11.32 -3.64 15.07
CA GLY A 162 12.53 -3.90 14.29
C GLY A 162 13.34 -5.07 14.87
N GLY A 163 13.66 -6.06 14.02
CA GLY A 163 14.38 -7.26 14.41
C GLY A 163 13.58 -8.29 15.21
N ALA A 164 12.29 -8.07 15.46
CA ALA A 164 11.41 -9.08 16.03
C ALA A 164 10.96 -10.10 14.96
N TYR A 165 10.54 -11.27 15.43
CA TYR A 165 9.87 -12.27 14.62
C TYR A 165 8.54 -12.62 15.30
N PHE A 166 7.56 -13.01 14.49
CA PHE A 166 6.30 -13.58 14.97
C PHE A 166 5.91 -14.72 14.02
N MET A 167 5.19 -15.70 14.55
CA MET A 167 4.70 -16.80 13.73
C MET A 167 3.34 -16.43 13.17
N GLN A 168 3.16 -16.58 11.86
CA GLN A 168 1.81 -16.60 11.31
C GLN A 168 1.07 -17.83 11.87
N PRO A 169 -0.21 -17.71 12.25
CA PRO A 169 -0.96 -18.87 12.72
C PRO A 169 -0.99 -19.95 11.65
N VAL A 170 -1.08 -21.23 12.06
CA VAL A 170 -1.04 -22.40 11.16
C VAL A 170 -2.34 -22.57 10.38
N GLU A 171 -3.47 -22.10 10.90
CA GLU A 171 -4.76 -22.08 10.20
C GLU A 171 -5.24 -20.64 9.93
N PRO A 172 -5.78 -20.32 8.74
CA PRO A 172 -6.18 -18.95 8.44
C PRO A 172 -7.37 -18.59 9.32
N VAL A 173 -7.18 -17.61 10.20
CA VAL A 173 -8.23 -17.06 11.05
C VAL A 173 -8.86 -15.89 10.30
N CYS A 174 -10.03 -16.16 9.73
CA CYS A 174 -10.92 -15.15 9.20
C CYS A 174 -11.94 -14.83 10.28
N ASP A 175 -11.97 -13.57 10.73
CA ASP A 175 -12.94 -13.11 11.73
C ASP A 175 -14.34 -12.87 11.11
#